data_AF-A0A812JLE5-F1
#
_entry.id   AF-A0A812JLE5-F1
#
_cell.length_a   1.000
_cell.length_b   1.000
_cell.length_c   1.000
_cell.angle_alpha   90.00
_cell.angle_beta   90.00
_cell.angle_gamma   90.00
#
_symmetry.space_group_name_H-M   'P 1'
#
loop_
_entity.id
_entity.type
_entity.pdbx_description
1 polymer ?
#
loop_
_entity_poly.entity_id
_entity_poly.type
_entity_poly.pdbx_seq_one_letter_code
_entity_poly.pdbx_strand_id
1 'polypeptide(L)' 'MMADARVLLVAGALLCFGGSLVSVYVAVTHDPNRKEDRPVLKRGEYIAGGSVVGALVMMYLITRR' A
#
# COMPACT_ATOMS: atom_id res chain seq x y z
N MET A 1 -15.75 -7.86 19.21
CA MET A 1 -15.60 -6.40 19.01
C MET A 1 -14.16 -5.90 19.15
N MET A 2 -13.53 -5.86 20.34
CA MET A 2 -12.10 -5.42 20.42
C MET A 2 -11.13 -6.34 19.66
N ALA A 3 -11.41 -7.66 19.63
CA ALA A 3 -10.61 -8.61 18.85
C ALA A 3 -10.70 -8.35 17.33
N ASP A 4 -11.91 -8.11 16.79
CA ASP A 4 -12.13 -7.78 15.38
C ASP A 4 -11.42 -6.49 14.95
N ALA A 5 -11.48 -5.46 15.78
CA ALA A 5 -10.81 -4.19 15.51
C ALA A 5 -9.29 -4.35 15.44
N ARG A 6 -8.69 -5.15 16.34
CA ARG A 6 -7.25 -5.44 16.33
C ARG A 6 -6.83 -6.19 15.06
N VAL A 7 -7.61 -7.18 14.63
CA VAL A 7 -7.32 -7.95 13.41
C VAL A 7 -7.34 -7.06 12.17
N LEU A 8 -8.33 -6.16 12.07
CA LEU A 8 -8.42 -5.24 10.94
C LEU A 8 -7.31 -4.16 10.96
N LEU A 9 -6.92 -3.67 12.14
CA LEU A 9 -5.77 -2.77 12.27
C LEU A 9 -4.46 -3.46 11.84
N VAL A 10 -4.27 -4.72 12.22
CA VAL A 10 -3.12 -5.52 11.77
C VAL A 10 -3.19 -5.75 10.25
N ALA A 11 -4.35 -6.05 9.70
CA ALA A 11 -4.53 -6.21 8.26
C ALA A 11 -4.23 -4.91 7.49
N GLY A 12 -4.68 -3.75 7.99
CA GLY A 12 -4.36 -2.44 7.43
C GLY A 12 -2.86 -2.14 7.49
N ALA A 13 -2.20 -2.45 8.62
CA ALA A 13 -0.76 -2.30 8.76
C ALA A 13 0.03 -3.18 7.77
N LEU A 14 -0.39 -4.44 7.60
CA LEU A 14 0.21 -5.36 6.63
C LEU A 14 0.01 -4.91 5.18
N LEU A 15 -1.16 -4.34 4.85
CA LEU A 15 -1.43 -3.76 3.53
C LEU A 15 -0.48 -2.60 3.23
N CYS A 16 -0.34 -1.64 4.16
CA CYS A 16 0.59 -0.52 4.01
C CYS A 16 2.05 -1.00 3.89
N PHE A 17 2.43 -1.99 4.70
CA PHE A 17 3.77 -2.57 4.66
C PHE A 17 4.07 -3.24 3.31
N GLY A 18 3.14 -4.05 2.80
CA GLY A 18 3.27 -4.70 1.49
C GLY A 18 3.36 -3.70 0.34
N GLY A 19 2.49 -2.68 0.34
CA GLY A 19 2.54 -1.61 -0.67
C GLY A 19 3.84 -0.83 -0.65
N SER A 20 4.35 -0.50 0.54
CA SER A 20 5.65 0.15 0.72
C SER A 20 6.80 -0.71 0.18
N LEU A 21 6.86 -2.00 0.55
CA LEU A 21 7.88 -2.93 0.04
C LEU A 21 7.89 -3.02 -1.49
N VAL A 22 6.72 -3.15 -2.11
CA VAL A 22 6.61 -3.22 -3.57
C VAL A 22 7.12 -1.93 -4.21
N SER A 23 6.75 -0.76 -3.67
CA SER A 23 7.22 0.52 -4.20
C SER A 23 8.74 0.71 -4.06
N VAL A 24 9.30 0.34 -2.91
CA VAL A 24 10.75 0.39 -2.67
C VAL A 24 11.48 -0.58 -3.58
N TYR A 25 10.97 -1.81 -3.73
CA TYR A 25 11.54 -2.79 -4.65
C TYR A 25 11.58 -2.26 -6.08
N VAL A 26 10.47 -1.71 -6.57
CA VAL A 26 10.41 -1.11 -7.92
C VAL A 26 11.38 0.05 -8.04
N ALA A 27 11.45 0.93 -7.04
CA ALA A 27 12.36 2.08 -7.05
C ALA A 27 13.85 1.68 -7.01
N VAL A 28 14.20 0.57 -6.36
CA VAL A 28 15.59 0.07 -6.30
C VAL A 28 15.98 -0.70 -7.56
N THR A 29 15.04 -1.39 -8.19
CA THR A 29 15.32 -2.29 -9.33
C THR A 29 15.21 -1.62 -10.70
N HIS A 30 14.57 -0.45 -10.78
CA HIS A 30 14.29 0.22 -12.04
C HIS A 30 14.87 1.64 -12.04
N ASP A 31 15.53 2.02 -13.14
CA ASP A 31 16.18 3.32 -13.26
C ASP A 31 15.17 4.37 -13.76
N PRO A 32 14.94 5.49 -13.03
CA PRO A 32 13.97 6.51 -13.43
C PRO A 32 14.35 7.26 -14.70
N ASN A 33 15.63 7.22 -15.10
CA ASN A 33 16.12 7.92 -16.28
C ASN A 33 15.90 7.12 -17.58
N ARG A 34 15.62 5.81 -17.46
CA ARG A 34 15.31 4.95 -18.60
C ARG A 34 13.83 5.04 -18.95
N LYS A 35 13.51 5.49 -20.18
CA LYS A 35 12.11 5.70 -20.62
C LYS A 35 11.25 4.44 -20.57
N GLU A 36 11.86 3.28 -20.76
CA GLU A 36 11.21 1.95 -20.74
C GLU A 36 10.69 1.57 -19.35
N ASP A 37 11.34 2.04 -18.28
CA ASP A 37 11.05 1.66 -16.90
C ASP A 37 10.01 2.58 -16.24
N ARG A 38 9.78 3.77 -16.80
CA ARG A 38 8.77 4.73 -16.36
C ARG A 38 7.36 4.15 -16.11
N PRO A 39 6.79 3.30 -17.00
CA PRO A 39 5.48 2.69 -16.73
C PRO A 39 5.51 1.74 -15.54
N VAL A 40 6.63 1.06 -15.27
CA VAL A 40 6.76 0.14 -14.13
C VAL A 40 6.87 0.93 -12.83
N LEU A 41 7.67 2.00 -12.82
CA LEU A 41 7.77 2.95 -11.70
C LEU A 41 6.40 3.53 -11.33
N LYS A 42 5.63 4.01 -12.32
CA LYS A 42 4.25 4.50 -12.09
C LYS A 42 3.34 3.43 -11.50
N ARG A 43 3.44 2.17 -11.96
CA ARG A 43 2.67 1.07 -11.37
C ARG A 43 3.05 0.83 -9.92
N GLY A 44 4.34 0.88 -9.58
CA GLY A 44 4.81 0.80 -8.19
C GLY A 44 4.21 1.90 -7.32
N GLU A 45 4.19 3.14 -7.82
CA GLU A 45 3.55 4.28 -7.13
C GLU A 45 2.03 4.08 -6.93
N TYR A 46 1.32 3.59 -7.95
CA TYR A 46 -0.11 3.30 -7.85
C TYR A 46 -0.40 2.19 -6.83
N ILE A 47 0.44 1.15 -6.75
CA ILE A 47 0.29 0.07 -5.76
C ILE A 47 0.53 0.60 -4.34
N ALA A 48 1.56 1.42 -4.15
CA ALA A 48 1.77 2.10 -2.87
C ALA A 48 0.57 2.99 -2.49
N GLY A 49 0.10 3.85 -3.39
CA GLY A 49 -1.05 4.71 -3.13
C GLY A 49 -2.32 3.92 -2.83
N GLY A 50 -2.58 2.85 -3.59
CA GLY A 50 -3.72 1.95 -3.38
C GLY A 50 -3.70 1.26 -2.02
N SER A 51 -2.52 0.88 -1.52
CA SER A 51 -2.38 0.26 -0.19
C SER A 51 -2.78 1.21 0.95
N VAL A 52 -2.42 2.49 0.84
CA VAL A 52 -2.79 3.54 1.81
C VAL A 52 -4.29 3.81 1.79
N VAL A 53 -4.87 3.94 0.59
CA VAL A 53 -6.32 4.14 0.44
C VAL A 53 -7.10 2.96 1.02
N GLY A 54 -6.67 1.72 0.77
CA GLY A 54 -7.29 0.52 1.33
C GLY A 54 -7.26 0.50 2.86
N ALA A 55 -6.14 0.88 3.48
CA ALA A 55 -6.02 0.99 4.92
C ALA A 55 -6.94 2.08 5.52
N LEU A 56 -7.05 3.23 4.85
CA LEU A 56 -7.95 4.31 5.27
C LEU A 56 -9.44 3.91 5.19
N VAL A 57 -9.83 3.17 4.14
CA VAL A 57 -11.19 2.65 3.99
C VAL A 57 -11.50 1.64 5.10
N MET A 58 -10.58 0.73 5.43
CA MET A 58 -10.75 -0.17 6.57
C MET A 58 -10.93 0.58 7.89
N MET A 59 -10.09 1.59 8.15
CA MET A 59 -10.19 2.42 9.36
C MET A 59 -11.56 3.11 9.44
N TYR A 60 -12.03 3.66 8.32
CA TYR A 60 -13.34 4.32 8.25
C TYR A 60 -14.48 3.36 8.54
N LEU A 61 -14.46 2.15 7.95
CA LEU A 61 -15.48 1.13 8.18
C LEU A 61 -15.54 0.67 9.65
N ILE A 62 -14.40 0.60 10.33
CA ILE A 62 -14.33 0.27 11.77
C ILE A 62 -14.89 1.42 12.60
N THR A 63 -14.55 2.67 12.27
CA THR A 63 -14.98 3.85 13.04
C THR A 63 -16.48 4.12 12.91
N ARG A 64 -17.10 3.68 11.81
CA ARG A 64 -18.55 3.79 11.57
C ARG A 64 -19.39 2.61 12.08
N ARG A 65 -18.77 1.56 12.59
CA ARG A 65 -19.42 0.38 13.18
C ARG A 65 -19.52 0.53 14.68
#